data_AF-A0AAN7FLD5-F1
#
_entry.id   AF-A0AAN7FLD5-F1
#
_cell.length_a   1.000
_cell.length_b   1.000
_cell.length_c   1.000
_cell.angle_alpha   90.00
_cell.angle_beta   90.00
_cell.angle_gamma   90.00
#
_symmetry.space_group_name_H-M   'P 1'
#
loop_
_entity.id
_entity.type
_entity.pdbx_description
1 polymer ?
#
loop_
_entity_poly.entity_id
_entity_poly.type
_entity_poly.pdbx_seq_one_letter_code
_entity_poly.pdbx_strand_id
1 'polypeptide(L)'
;MERLGLCSVVLLCLVANAIAQQCGWQVGGKTCSNNLCCSQHGYCGTTDDYCSPSKNCQSNCQGGGGGGGGGGESASNVRATYHYYNPEQHGWDLNAVSAYCSTWDAGKSYAWRSKYGWTAFCGPAGPRGQASCGKCLKVTNAWTGAQTTVRIVDQCSNGGLDLDVGVFQRLDTDGRGYAQGHLMVNYQFVDCGDGFNPLLSIINDQ
;
A
#
# COMPACT_ATOMS: atom_id res chain seq x y z
N MET A 1 -45.76 -55.53 25.02
CA MET A 1 -44.56 -55.75 25.83
C MET A 1 -43.39 -55.45 24.90
N GLU A 2 -42.87 -54.22 24.92
CA GLU A 2 -41.73 -53.81 25.76
C GLU A 2 -40.48 -54.65 25.44
N ARG A 3 -39.26 -54.15 25.18
CA ARG A 3 -38.60 -52.86 25.40
C ARG A 3 -37.12 -53.05 24.95
N LEU A 4 -36.41 -51.94 24.68
CA LEU A 4 -34.93 -51.79 24.61
C LEU A 4 -34.21 -52.57 23.47
N GLY A 5 -33.17 -52.08 22.81
CA GLY A 5 -32.31 -50.91 22.97
C GLY A 5 -31.04 -51.11 22.11
N LEU A 6 -30.33 -50.02 21.84
CA LEU A 6 -28.95 -49.96 21.31
C LEU A 6 -28.66 -50.62 19.94
N CYS A 7 -28.60 -49.79 18.91
CA CYS A 7 -27.54 -49.89 17.90
C CYS A 7 -27.10 -48.47 17.51
N SER A 8 -26.19 -47.96 18.33
CA SER A 8 -25.14 -46.98 18.04
C SER A 8 -25.14 -46.40 16.62
N VAL A 9 -25.79 -45.25 16.44
CA VAL A 9 -25.29 -44.24 15.49
C VAL A 9 -24.91 -43.02 16.33
N VAL A 10 -23.86 -43.19 17.13
CA VAL A 10 -23.06 -42.07 17.61
C VAL A 10 -22.35 -41.51 16.38
N LEU A 11 -23.07 -40.70 15.61
CA LEU A 11 -22.46 -39.82 14.62
C LEU A 11 -21.72 -38.74 15.42
N LEU A 12 -20.51 -39.09 15.82
CA LEU A 12 -19.54 -38.19 16.39
C LEU A 12 -19.17 -37.19 15.28
N CYS A 13 -20.00 -36.15 15.09
CA CYS A 13 -19.63 -34.99 14.32
C CYS A 13 -18.47 -34.32 15.08
N LEU A 14 -17.24 -34.66 14.67
CA LEU A 14 -16.03 -33.93 15.01
C LEU A 14 -16.21 -32.50 14.50
N VAL A 15 -16.85 -31.64 15.31
CA VAL A 15 -16.88 -30.20 15.09
C VAL A 15 -15.47 -29.68 15.37
N ALA A 16 -14.63 -29.74 14.34
CA ALA A 16 -13.44 -28.92 14.27
C ALA A 16 -13.90 -27.47 14.29
N ASN A 17 -13.84 -26.83 15.47
CA ASN A 17 -14.07 -25.40 15.61
C ASN A 17 -12.93 -24.67 14.89
N ALA A 18 -13.08 -24.45 13.59
CA ALA A 18 -12.26 -23.51 12.85
C ALA A 18 -12.61 -22.12 13.38
N ILE A 19 -11.74 -21.55 14.22
CA ILE A 19 -11.90 -20.19 14.73
C ILE A 19 -11.66 -19.24 13.55
N ALA A 20 -12.73 -18.83 12.88
CA ALA A 20 -12.62 -17.82 11.83
C ALA A 20 -12.31 -16.46 12.47
N GLN A 21 -11.26 -15.78 12.00
CA GLN A 21 -10.91 -14.43 12.46
C GLN A 21 -12.10 -13.49 12.21
N GLN A 22 -12.49 -12.76 13.26
CA GLN A 22 -13.57 -11.77 13.17
C GLN A 22 -13.06 -10.42 12.65
N CYS A 23 -13.89 -9.77 11.85
CA CYS A 23 -13.63 -8.48 11.22
C CYS A 23 -14.92 -7.68 11.06
N GLY A 24 -14.82 -6.45 10.57
CA GLY A 24 -15.97 -5.65 10.19
C GLY A 24 -16.61 -4.88 11.34
N TRP A 25 -17.73 -4.25 11.05
CA TRP A 25 -18.48 -3.42 12.01
C TRP A 25 -18.92 -4.22 13.24
N GLN A 26 -19.07 -5.53 13.12
CA GLN A 26 -19.44 -6.46 14.19
C GLN A 26 -18.46 -6.44 15.38
N VAL A 27 -17.19 -6.13 15.11
CA VAL A 27 -16.11 -6.10 16.12
C VAL A 27 -15.38 -4.77 16.13
N GLY A 28 -16.12 -3.67 15.90
CA GLY A 28 -15.58 -2.30 15.97
C GLY A 28 -14.73 -1.91 14.75
N GLY A 29 -14.99 -2.49 13.58
CA GLY A 29 -14.31 -2.14 12.34
C GLY A 29 -12.95 -2.80 12.15
N LYS A 30 -12.64 -3.88 12.88
CA LYS A 30 -11.36 -4.61 12.71
C LYS A 30 -11.23 -5.17 11.30
N THR A 31 -10.05 -5.07 10.71
CA THR A 31 -9.74 -5.69 9.43
C THR A 31 -9.11 -7.07 9.62
N CYS A 32 -9.11 -7.85 8.55
CA CYS A 32 -8.49 -9.17 8.55
C CYS A 32 -6.97 -9.11 8.41
N SER A 33 -6.29 -10.05 9.04
CA SER A 33 -4.85 -10.27 8.86
C SER A 33 -4.57 -10.83 7.46
N ASN A 34 -3.33 -10.71 6.98
CA ASN A 34 -2.89 -11.23 5.68
C ASN A 34 -3.71 -10.73 4.47
N ASN A 35 -4.30 -9.53 4.57
CA ASN A 35 -5.14 -8.93 3.53
C ASN A 35 -6.33 -9.80 3.09
N LEU A 36 -6.85 -10.66 3.98
CA LEU A 36 -8.08 -11.41 3.70
C LEU A 36 -9.28 -10.46 3.59
N CYS A 37 -10.29 -10.88 2.85
CA CYS A 37 -11.55 -10.16 2.71
C CYS A 37 -12.39 -10.30 3.96
N CYS A 38 -13.05 -9.22 4.36
CA CYS A 38 -14.04 -9.25 5.41
C CYS A 38 -15.43 -9.41 4.81
N SER A 39 -16.07 -10.56 5.04
CA SER A 39 -17.42 -10.82 4.57
C SER A 39 -18.44 -9.90 5.21
N GLN A 40 -19.64 -9.81 4.65
CA GLN A 40 -20.78 -9.12 5.28
C GLN A 40 -21.11 -9.65 6.69
N HIS A 41 -20.70 -10.88 7.00
CA HIS A 41 -20.94 -11.54 8.28
C HIS A 41 -19.83 -11.31 9.31
N GLY A 42 -18.78 -10.56 8.96
CA GLY A 42 -17.71 -10.20 9.88
C GLY A 42 -16.68 -11.31 10.08
N TYR A 43 -16.41 -12.09 9.04
CA TYR A 43 -15.39 -13.13 9.04
C TYR A 43 -14.39 -12.94 7.93
N CYS A 44 -13.15 -13.37 8.16
CA CYS A 44 -12.05 -13.28 7.23
C CYS A 44 -11.96 -14.49 6.30
N GLY A 45 -11.78 -14.26 5.00
CA GLY A 45 -11.61 -15.32 4.01
C GLY A 45 -11.17 -14.81 2.64
N THR A 46 -10.97 -15.74 1.70
CA THR A 46 -10.51 -15.44 0.33
C THR A 46 -11.51 -15.79 -0.77
N THR A 47 -12.63 -16.46 -0.45
CA THR A 47 -13.62 -16.85 -1.44
C THR A 47 -14.55 -15.68 -1.79
N ASP A 48 -15.28 -15.81 -2.90
CA ASP A 48 -16.23 -14.79 -3.37
C ASP A 48 -17.26 -14.40 -2.28
N ASP A 49 -17.68 -15.31 -1.41
CA ASP A 49 -18.58 -15.00 -0.27
C ASP A 49 -18.01 -13.99 0.72
N TYR A 50 -16.69 -13.91 0.81
CA TYR A 50 -15.99 -12.99 1.69
C TYR A 50 -15.60 -11.71 0.96
N CYS A 51 -15.29 -11.85 -0.32
CA CYS A 51 -14.65 -10.81 -1.08
C CYS A 51 -15.59 -10.02 -1.99
N SER A 52 -16.73 -10.55 -2.42
CA SER A 52 -17.54 -9.90 -3.45
C SER A 52 -18.27 -8.64 -2.93
N PRO A 53 -18.12 -7.46 -3.57
CA PRO A 53 -18.92 -6.28 -3.25
C PRO A 53 -20.43 -6.54 -3.39
N SER A 54 -20.83 -7.37 -4.35
CA SER A 54 -22.23 -7.76 -4.53
C SER A 54 -22.77 -8.62 -3.38
N LYS A 55 -21.87 -9.18 -2.55
CA LYS A 55 -22.18 -9.91 -1.31
C LYS A 55 -21.88 -9.09 -0.05
N ASN A 56 -21.88 -7.76 -0.19
CA ASN A 56 -21.65 -6.79 0.88
C ASN A 56 -20.34 -7.01 1.67
N CYS A 57 -19.27 -7.38 0.96
CA CYS A 57 -17.95 -7.39 1.58
C CYS A 57 -17.63 -6.02 2.23
N GLN A 58 -17.09 -6.08 3.44
CA GLN A 58 -16.86 -4.91 4.28
C GLN A 58 -15.45 -4.31 4.11
N SER A 59 -14.43 -5.13 3.82
CA SER A 59 -13.05 -4.67 3.60
C SER A 59 -12.24 -5.66 2.75
N ASN A 60 -11.25 -5.17 1.98
CA ASN A 60 -10.40 -5.96 1.07
C ASN A 60 -11.18 -6.73 -0.03
N CYS A 61 -12.25 -6.13 -0.57
CA CYS A 61 -13.21 -6.80 -1.46
C CYS A 61 -12.69 -7.03 -2.91
N GLN A 62 -12.99 -8.20 -3.50
CA GLN A 62 -12.79 -8.57 -4.90
C GLN A 62 -13.74 -7.77 -5.80
N GLY A 63 -13.23 -6.65 -6.28
CA GLY A 63 -14.01 -5.62 -6.98
C GLY A 63 -13.47 -4.22 -6.67
N GLY A 64 -12.55 -4.14 -5.70
CA GLY A 64 -11.37 -3.27 -5.75
C GLY A 64 -10.15 -3.94 -6.41
N GLY A 65 -10.37 -4.87 -7.36
CA GLY A 65 -9.38 -5.34 -8.36
C GLY A 65 -8.40 -6.43 -7.92
N GLY A 66 -8.83 -7.70 -7.92
CA GLY A 66 -7.96 -8.88 -7.83
C GLY A 66 -8.24 -9.85 -8.98
N GLY A 67 -7.67 -9.57 -10.15
CA GLY A 67 -7.78 -10.40 -11.36
C GLY A 67 -6.96 -9.83 -12.51
N GLY A 68 -5.65 -10.16 -12.53
CA GLY A 68 -4.78 -10.09 -13.72
C GLY A 68 -4.86 -8.84 -14.60
N GLY A 69 -4.40 -7.69 -14.10
CA GLY A 69 -4.20 -6.50 -14.93
C GLY A 69 -4.13 -5.20 -14.14
N GLY A 70 -2.92 -4.71 -13.85
CA GLY A 70 -2.65 -3.27 -13.70
C GLY A 70 -3.18 -2.50 -12.49
N GLY A 71 -3.70 -3.14 -11.44
CA GLY A 71 -3.96 -2.48 -10.15
C GLY A 71 -2.77 -2.67 -9.21
N GLY A 72 -1.90 -1.66 -9.08
CA GLY A 72 -0.65 -1.80 -8.32
C GLY A 72 -0.87 -2.14 -6.84
N GLU A 73 0.09 -2.88 -6.29
CA GLU A 73 0.12 -3.31 -4.89
C GLU A 73 -0.14 -2.13 -3.93
N SER A 74 -0.79 -2.38 -2.79
CA SER A 74 -1.18 -1.31 -1.87
C SER A 74 -1.15 -1.77 -0.42
N ALA A 75 -1.04 -0.81 0.50
CA ALA A 75 -1.21 -1.04 1.93
C ALA A 75 -1.78 0.19 2.63
N SER A 76 -2.42 -0.03 3.78
CA SER A 76 -3.07 1.01 4.58
C SER A 76 -2.48 1.06 5.99
N ASN A 77 -2.63 2.21 6.66
CA ASN A 77 -2.11 2.46 8.01
C ASN A 77 -0.61 2.17 8.13
N VAL A 78 0.16 2.64 7.16
CA VAL A 78 1.62 2.47 7.08
C VAL A 78 2.29 3.70 7.67
N ARG A 79 3.32 3.49 8.48
CA ARG A 79 4.14 4.57 9.02
C ARG A 79 4.98 5.21 7.91
N ALA A 80 4.89 6.53 7.76
CA ALA A 80 5.77 7.31 6.90
C ALA A 80 6.56 8.29 7.76
N THR A 81 7.88 8.13 7.82
CA THR A 81 8.80 9.12 8.41
C THR A 81 9.24 10.12 7.34
N TYR A 82 10.17 11.00 7.68
CA TYR A 82 10.80 11.89 6.72
C TYR A 82 12.32 11.88 6.82
N HIS A 83 12.95 12.16 5.68
CA HIS A 83 14.37 12.34 5.49
C HIS A 83 14.63 13.64 4.72
N TYR A 84 15.80 14.25 4.93
CA TYR A 84 16.19 15.49 4.26
C TYR A 84 16.94 15.18 2.95
N TYR A 85 16.24 14.59 1.96
CA TYR A 85 16.84 14.41 0.63
C TYR A 85 17.03 15.75 -0.07
N ASN A 86 16.10 16.70 0.11
CA ASN A 86 16.11 18.04 -0.48
C ASN A 86 16.42 18.01 -2.00
N PRO A 87 15.70 17.21 -2.79
CA PRO A 87 16.09 16.92 -4.17
C PRO A 87 16.19 18.18 -5.05
N GLU A 88 15.36 19.19 -4.81
CA GLU A 88 15.42 20.46 -5.53
C GLU A 88 16.77 21.18 -5.35
N GLN A 89 17.36 21.11 -4.16
CA GLN A 89 18.66 21.74 -3.86
C GLN A 89 19.83 20.99 -4.51
N HIS A 90 19.65 19.70 -4.76
CA HIS A 90 20.65 18.83 -5.39
C HIS A 90 20.40 18.61 -6.89
N GLY A 91 19.57 19.44 -7.54
CA GLY A 91 19.29 19.30 -8.97
C GLY A 91 18.65 17.96 -9.34
N TRP A 92 17.92 17.37 -8.40
CA TRP A 92 17.31 16.05 -8.47
C TRP A 92 18.32 14.93 -8.76
N ASP A 93 19.59 15.10 -8.39
CA ASP A 93 20.64 14.10 -8.59
C ASP A 93 20.62 13.01 -7.50
N LEU A 94 20.33 11.77 -7.90
CA LEU A 94 20.28 10.63 -6.98
C LEU A 94 21.66 10.30 -6.40
N ASN A 95 22.76 10.60 -7.11
CA ASN A 95 24.11 10.37 -6.59
C ASN A 95 24.46 11.34 -5.47
N ALA A 96 24.02 12.60 -5.58
CA ALA A 96 24.31 13.64 -4.61
C ALA A 96 23.76 13.32 -3.21
N VAL A 97 22.65 12.58 -3.15
CA VAL A 97 22.03 12.13 -1.89
C VAL A 97 22.35 10.69 -1.52
N SER A 98 23.23 10.02 -2.28
CA SER A 98 23.59 8.60 -2.10
C SER A 98 22.38 7.65 -2.05
N ALA A 99 21.32 7.95 -2.80
CA ALA A 99 20.12 7.13 -2.80
C ALA A 99 20.43 5.72 -3.34
N TYR A 100 19.85 4.68 -2.74
CA TYR A 100 20.11 3.28 -3.14
C TYR A 100 19.87 3.03 -4.63
N CYS A 101 18.84 3.66 -5.22
CA CYS A 101 18.52 3.46 -6.63
C CYS A 101 19.44 4.21 -7.61
N SER A 102 20.39 5.02 -7.12
CA SER A 102 21.33 5.78 -7.96
C SER A 102 22.06 4.91 -8.97
N THR A 103 22.42 3.68 -8.60
CA THR A 103 23.06 2.67 -9.45
C THR A 103 22.35 2.44 -10.79
N TRP A 104 21.01 2.52 -10.80
CA TRP A 104 20.20 2.21 -12.00
C TRP A 104 19.46 3.42 -12.55
N ASP A 105 19.13 4.38 -11.70
CA ASP A 105 18.20 5.46 -12.04
C ASP A 105 18.85 6.84 -12.14
N ALA A 106 20.11 7.02 -11.71
CA ALA A 106 20.76 8.33 -11.74
C ALA A 106 20.93 8.89 -13.17
N GLY A 107 21.12 8.02 -14.16
CA GLY A 107 21.27 8.40 -15.57
C GLY A 107 19.97 8.83 -16.27
N LYS A 108 18.82 8.76 -15.59
CA LYS A 108 17.54 9.18 -16.19
C LYS A 108 17.47 10.69 -16.36
N SER A 109 16.64 11.14 -17.30
CA SER A 109 16.49 12.57 -17.61
C SER A 109 16.07 13.39 -16.40
N TYR A 110 16.43 14.67 -16.39
CA TYR A 110 15.99 15.59 -15.34
C TYR A 110 14.47 15.57 -15.17
N ALA A 111 13.73 15.64 -16.29
CA ALA A 111 12.26 15.58 -16.29
C ALA A 111 11.71 14.31 -15.61
N TRP A 112 12.37 13.16 -15.76
CA TRP A 112 11.98 11.94 -15.06
C TRP A 112 12.24 12.03 -13.56
N ARG A 113 13.45 12.50 -13.19
CA ARG A 113 13.92 12.59 -11.80
C ARG A 113 13.13 13.62 -11.00
N SER A 114 12.73 14.72 -11.64
CA SER A 114 12.05 15.86 -11.03
C SER A 114 10.52 15.83 -11.12
N LYS A 115 9.93 14.79 -11.72
CA LYS A 115 8.48 14.72 -11.95
C LYS A 115 7.66 14.65 -10.67
N TYR A 116 8.17 13.92 -9.68
CA TYR A 116 7.51 13.62 -8.42
C TYR A 116 8.51 13.75 -7.28
N GLY A 117 8.02 14.08 -6.08
CA GLY A 117 8.86 14.09 -4.88
C GLY A 117 9.37 12.68 -4.54
N TRP A 118 10.45 12.62 -3.75
CA TRP A 118 11.15 11.37 -3.48
C TRP A 118 10.72 10.68 -2.18
N THR A 119 10.91 9.36 -2.13
CA THR A 119 10.75 8.55 -0.93
C THR A 119 11.69 7.35 -0.94
N ALA A 120 12.10 6.89 0.24
CA ALA A 120 12.50 5.51 0.44
C ALA A 120 11.28 4.60 0.62
N PHE A 121 11.40 3.33 0.27
CA PHE A 121 10.32 2.36 0.41
C PHE A 121 10.76 1.04 1.03
N CYS A 122 9.99 0.60 2.02
CA CYS A 122 10.12 -0.71 2.66
C CYS A 122 8.77 -1.18 3.23
N GLY A 123 7.67 -0.70 2.65
CA GLY A 123 6.30 -0.96 3.09
C GLY A 123 5.92 -2.43 3.03
N PRO A 124 4.84 -2.86 3.70
CA PRO A 124 4.50 -4.28 3.90
C PRO A 124 4.08 -5.01 2.61
N ALA A 125 3.63 -4.29 1.58
CA ALA A 125 3.15 -4.86 0.31
C ALA A 125 3.79 -4.20 -0.92
N GLY A 126 4.15 -5.01 -1.93
CA GLY A 126 4.82 -4.57 -3.15
C GLY A 126 6.31 -4.93 -3.19
N PRO A 127 6.97 -4.68 -4.33
CA PRO A 127 8.40 -4.98 -4.50
C PRO A 127 9.26 -4.11 -3.57
N ARG A 128 10.43 -4.62 -3.18
CA ARG A 128 11.41 -3.91 -2.34
C ARG A 128 12.80 -3.95 -2.98
N GLY A 129 13.70 -3.11 -2.49
CA GLY A 129 15.07 -2.99 -3.00
C GLY A 129 15.06 -2.59 -4.48
N GLN A 130 15.92 -3.22 -5.27
CA GLN A 130 16.10 -2.85 -6.69
C GLN A 130 14.78 -2.93 -7.49
N ALA A 131 13.93 -3.92 -7.22
CA ALA A 131 12.67 -4.09 -7.94
C ALA A 131 11.65 -2.95 -7.70
N SER A 132 11.88 -2.13 -6.68
CA SER A 132 11.04 -0.96 -6.37
C SER A 132 11.57 0.35 -6.96
N CYS A 133 12.84 0.39 -7.37
CA CYS A 133 13.49 1.58 -7.89
C CYS A 133 12.74 2.19 -9.07
N GLY A 134 12.48 3.50 -8.98
CA GLY A 134 11.83 4.27 -10.02
C GLY A 134 10.32 4.10 -10.11
N LYS A 135 9.71 3.18 -9.36
CA LYS A 135 8.25 3.04 -9.29
C LYS A 135 7.61 4.20 -8.53
N CYS A 136 6.33 4.45 -8.79
CA CYS A 136 5.58 5.54 -8.16
C CYS A 136 4.52 5.03 -7.21
N LEU A 137 4.31 5.78 -6.13
CA LEU A 137 3.27 5.55 -5.14
C LEU A 137 2.34 6.74 -5.09
N LYS A 138 1.03 6.50 -5.16
CA LYS A 138 0.03 7.46 -4.69
C LYS A 138 -0.07 7.30 -3.18
N VAL A 139 0.35 8.31 -2.43
CA VAL A 139 0.36 8.34 -0.97
C VAL A 139 -0.76 9.22 -0.47
N THR A 140 -1.52 8.73 0.50
CA THR A 140 -2.66 9.43 1.12
C THR A 140 -2.41 9.51 2.63
N ASN A 141 -2.44 10.71 3.20
CA ASN A 141 -2.51 10.89 4.65
C ASN A 141 -3.83 10.29 5.16
N ALA A 142 -3.76 9.29 6.04
CA ALA A 142 -4.93 8.55 6.52
C ALA A 142 -5.87 9.41 7.39
N TRP A 143 -5.37 10.51 7.95
CA TRP A 143 -6.14 11.41 8.82
C TRP A 143 -6.77 12.56 8.06
N THR A 144 -5.98 13.25 7.23
CA THR A 144 -6.42 14.48 6.55
C THR A 144 -6.95 14.24 5.15
N GLY A 145 -6.68 13.06 4.57
CA GLY A 145 -7.00 12.75 3.19
C GLY A 145 -6.13 13.48 2.16
N ALA A 146 -5.11 14.24 2.59
CA ALA A 146 -4.15 14.87 1.69
C ALA A 146 -3.42 13.81 0.86
N GLN A 147 -3.21 14.08 -0.43
CA GLN A 147 -2.64 13.11 -1.37
C GLN A 147 -1.50 13.70 -2.19
N THR A 148 -0.54 12.86 -2.53
CA THR A 148 0.51 13.19 -3.49
C THR A 148 1.06 11.91 -4.15
N THR A 149 1.68 12.07 -5.31
CA THR A 149 2.42 10.99 -5.95
C THR A 149 3.91 11.19 -5.70
N VAL A 150 4.60 10.12 -5.29
CA VAL A 150 6.03 10.10 -5.02
C VAL A 150 6.71 9.05 -5.87
N ARG A 151 8.01 9.21 -6.11
CA ARG A 151 8.87 8.22 -6.73
C ARG A 151 9.77 7.56 -5.69
N ILE A 152 9.85 6.23 -5.75
CA ILE A 152 10.76 5.44 -4.93
C ILE A 152 12.17 5.59 -5.49
N VAL A 153 13.08 6.17 -4.70
CA VAL A 153 14.50 6.35 -5.06
C VAL A 153 15.44 5.65 -4.09
N ASP A 154 14.91 5.17 -2.96
CA ASP A 154 15.72 4.57 -1.91
C ASP A 154 14.98 3.42 -1.19
N GLN A 155 15.69 2.73 -0.31
CA GLN A 155 15.17 1.68 0.55
C GLN A 155 15.26 2.08 2.02
N CYS A 156 14.37 1.55 2.85
CA CYS A 156 14.35 1.80 4.29
C CYS A 156 14.22 0.50 5.10
N SER A 157 14.19 0.62 6.43
CA SER A 157 14.01 -0.50 7.37
C SER A 157 12.87 -0.28 8.38
N ASN A 158 12.11 0.81 8.26
CA ASN A 158 11.03 1.17 9.20
C ASN A 158 9.69 0.44 8.92
N GLY A 159 9.65 -0.46 7.93
CA GLY A 159 8.45 -1.19 7.52
C GLY A 159 7.41 -0.35 6.78
N GLY A 160 7.80 0.83 6.27
CA GLY A 160 6.89 1.79 5.65
C GLY A 160 7.54 2.65 4.57
N LEU A 161 7.40 3.96 4.71
CA LEU A 161 7.98 4.95 3.81
C LEU A 161 8.91 5.87 4.59
N ASP A 162 9.89 6.44 3.90
CA ASP A 162 10.69 7.56 4.41
C ASP A 162 10.69 8.67 3.35
N LEU A 163 9.76 9.61 3.51
CA LEU A 163 9.45 10.64 2.52
C LEU A 163 10.54 11.72 2.53
N ASP A 164 10.81 12.37 1.40
CA ASP A 164 11.49 13.66 1.48
C ASP A 164 10.70 14.65 2.35
N VAL A 165 11.40 15.49 3.12
CA VAL A 165 10.79 16.45 4.04
C VAL A 165 9.78 17.36 3.35
N GLY A 166 10.04 17.79 2.10
CA GLY A 166 9.12 18.64 1.35
C GLY A 166 7.84 17.90 0.96
N VAL A 167 7.92 16.59 0.70
CA VAL A 167 6.75 15.72 0.49
C VAL A 167 5.97 15.54 1.79
N PHE A 168 6.67 15.23 2.88
CA PHE A 168 6.05 15.02 4.19
C PHE A 168 5.25 16.25 4.62
N GLN A 169 5.84 17.45 4.52
CA GLN A 169 5.18 18.71 4.87
C GLN A 169 3.94 18.99 4.02
N ARG A 170 3.92 18.60 2.74
CA ARG A 170 2.73 18.73 1.88
C ARG A 170 1.59 17.81 2.31
N LEU A 171 1.92 16.63 2.85
CA LEU A 171 0.91 15.67 3.35
C LEU A 171 0.47 15.98 4.78
N ASP A 172 1.33 16.59 5.60
CA ASP A 172 1.08 16.94 7.00
C ASP A 172 0.27 18.24 7.15
N THR A 173 -0.92 18.26 6.55
CA THR A 173 -1.76 19.46 6.46
C THR A 173 -2.37 19.93 7.78
N ASP A 174 -2.29 19.11 8.83
CA ASP A 174 -2.74 19.45 10.19
C ASP A 174 -1.59 19.55 11.21
N GLY A 175 -0.34 19.38 10.77
CA GLY A 175 0.88 19.49 11.59
C GLY A 175 1.08 18.36 12.62
N ARG A 176 0.19 17.38 12.69
CA ARG A 176 0.29 16.29 13.67
C ARG A 176 1.44 15.36 13.35
N GLY A 177 1.69 15.13 12.07
CA GLY A 177 2.76 14.27 11.58
C GLY A 177 4.11 14.73 12.08
N TYR A 178 4.40 16.03 11.97
CA TYR A 178 5.62 16.64 12.46
C TYR A 178 5.72 16.54 13.98
N ALA A 179 4.64 16.86 14.70
CA ALA A 179 4.61 16.79 16.16
C ALA A 179 4.89 15.37 16.72
N GLN A 180 4.47 14.31 16.02
CA GLN A 180 4.69 12.91 16.41
C GLN A 180 5.84 12.21 15.67
N GLY A 181 6.55 12.93 14.79
CA GLY A 181 7.68 12.44 14.00
C GLY A 181 7.34 11.42 12.89
N HIS A 182 6.08 11.26 12.52
CA HIS A 182 5.65 10.41 11.40
C HIS A 182 4.19 10.67 10.99
N LEU A 183 3.84 10.34 9.76
CA LEU A 183 2.46 10.24 9.29
C LEU A 183 1.99 8.78 9.32
N MET A 184 0.67 8.59 9.43
CA MET A 184 0.02 7.34 9.05
C MET A 184 -0.55 7.52 7.64
N VAL A 185 -0.11 6.69 6.70
CA VAL A 185 -0.47 6.82 5.29
C VAL A 185 -1.02 5.53 4.71
N ASN A 186 -1.83 5.69 3.67
CA ASN A 186 -2.17 4.62 2.74
C ASN A 186 -1.37 4.85 1.46
N TYR A 187 -0.85 3.79 0.84
CA TYR A 187 -0.19 3.90 -0.45
C TYR A 187 -0.72 2.88 -1.46
N GLN A 188 -0.62 3.24 -2.72
CA GLN A 188 -0.88 2.36 -3.86
C GLN A 188 0.22 2.57 -4.91
N PHE A 189 0.78 1.48 -5.44
CA PHE A 189 1.63 1.54 -6.62
C PHE A 189 0.79 2.02 -7.82
N VAL A 190 1.28 3.04 -8.50
CA VAL A 190 0.60 3.65 -9.65
C VAL A 190 1.56 3.77 -10.82
N ASP A 191 1.01 3.87 -12.02
CA ASP A 191 1.81 4.24 -13.19
C ASP A 191 2.35 5.66 -13.00
N CYS A 192 3.66 5.80 -13.19
CA CYS A 192 4.33 7.10 -13.16
C CYS A 192 3.96 7.97 -14.37
N GLY A 193 3.38 7.40 -15.43
CA GLY A 193 3.11 8.10 -16.69
C GLY A 193 4.40 8.53 -17.40
N ASP A 194 5.49 7.76 -17.22
CA ASP A 194 6.79 8.02 -17.83
C ASP A 194 6.88 7.53 -19.29
N GLY A 195 5.76 7.01 -19.82
CA GLY A 195 5.64 6.63 -21.22
C GLY A 195 5.90 7.80 -22.16
N PHE A 196 6.56 7.53 -23.28
CA PHE A 196 6.86 8.50 -24.33
C PHE A 196 5.57 9.19 -24.82
N ASN A 197 5.48 10.50 -24.65
CA ASN A 197 4.59 11.33 -25.45
C ASN A 197 5.42 11.94 -26.60
N PRO A 198 5.30 11.43 -27.84
CA PRO A 198 6.07 11.93 -28.98
C PRO A 198 5.80 13.41 -29.32
N LEU A 199 4.75 14.02 -28.75
CA LEU A 199 4.45 15.45 -28.94
C LEU A 199 5.23 16.38 -27.99
N LEU A 200 5.76 15.88 -26.87
CA LEU A 200 6.50 16.69 -25.89
C LEU A 200 8.01 16.73 -26.12
N SER A 201 8.56 15.77 -26.89
CA SER A 201 9.99 15.75 -27.24
C SER A 201 10.40 16.82 -28.25
N ILE A 202 9.44 17.50 -28.89
CA ILE A 202 9.72 18.56 -29.87
C ILE A 202 9.85 19.94 -29.19
N ILE A 203 9.39 20.09 -27.94
CA ILE A 203 9.30 21.40 -27.27
C ILE A 203 10.49 21.67 -26.34
N ASN A 204 11.26 20.65 -25.92
CA ASN A 204 12.34 20.81 -24.95
C ASN A 204 13.77 20.91 -25.55
N ASP A 205 13.90 21.09 -26.87
CA ASP A 205 15.17 21.38 -27.55
C ASP A 205 15.23 22.82 -28.12
N GLN A 206 14.62 23.79 -27.42
CA GLN A 206 14.83 25.24 -27.62
C GLN A 206 15.11 25.92 -26.29
#